data_AF-A0A7J6JFS2-F1
#
_entry.id   AF-A0A7J6JFS2-F1
#
_cell.length_a   1.000
_cell.length_b   1.000
_cell.length_c   1.000
_cell.angle_alpha   90.00
_cell.angle_beta   90.00
_cell.angle_gamma   90.00
#
_symmetry.space_group_name_H-M   'P 1'
#
loop_
_entity.id
_entity.type
_entity.pdbx_description
1 polymer ?
#
loop_
_entity_poly.entity_id
_entity_poly.type
_entity_poly.pdbx_seq_one_letter_code
_entity_poly.pdbx_strand_id
1 'polypeptide(L)'
;MHKSNSTYFTDLDMSRGNISLVLFRKPFNPFPGPNHFIMILGGANCVWRKEIAPYEAYELWTRVLTWDEKWIYLVSHFVKAGKFVPREYAMQPGSTAKKSRSRGNTVNDPQKAVFASSIARYVFKNGRKTVPPEKALLECGLLPGDEAELAEVERLRLKWLSVAQLKSGWDAVHELFEPGELALGQYTDLWWR
;
A
#
# COMPACT_ATOMS: atom_id res chain seq x y z
N MET A 1 19.24 -16.54 13.50
CA MET A 1 17.78 -16.72 13.41
C MET A 1 17.19 -15.42 12.89
N HIS A 2 16.28 -15.44 11.92
CA HIS A 2 15.63 -14.25 11.35
C HIS A 2 14.14 -14.55 11.13
N LYS A 3 13.35 -13.52 10.82
CA LYS A 3 11.93 -13.68 10.49
C LYS A 3 11.73 -14.64 9.31
N SER A 4 10.91 -15.68 9.48
CA SER A 4 10.60 -16.62 8.41
C SER A 4 9.93 -15.94 7.21
N ASN A 5 10.35 -16.29 5.99
CA ASN A 5 9.83 -15.75 4.73
C ASN A 5 8.30 -15.84 4.63
N SER A 6 7.69 -16.92 5.12
CA SER A 6 6.24 -17.10 5.07
C SER A 6 5.48 -16.06 5.91
N THR A 7 6.04 -15.64 7.05
CA THR A 7 5.39 -14.70 7.96
C THR A 7 5.30 -13.28 7.40
N TYR A 8 6.10 -12.93 6.39
CA TYR A 8 5.95 -11.67 5.66
C TYR A 8 4.59 -11.62 4.95
N PHE A 9 4.12 -12.73 4.38
CA PHE A 9 2.84 -12.76 3.66
C PHE A 9 1.64 -12.59 4.59
N THR A 10 1.72 -13.10 5.83
CA THR A 10 0.71 -12.88 6.86
C THR A 10 0.57 -11.39 7.18
N ASP A 11 1.67 -10.69 7.43
CA ASP A 11 1.64 -9.25 7.72
C ASP A 11 1.13 -8.45 6.51
N LEU A 12 1.56 -8.86 5.31
CA LEU A 12 1.08 -8.28 4.05
C LEU A 12 -0.43 -8.46 3.89
N ASP A 13 -0.99 -9.63 4.18
CA ASP A 13 -2.44 -9.88 4.07
C ASP A 13 -3.22 -8.99 5.04
N MET A 14 -2.74 -8.83 6.28
CA MET A 14 -3.36 -7.93 7.27
C MET A 14 -3.34 -6.47 6.80
N SER A 15 -2.18 -5.98 6.35
CA SER A 15 -2.04 -4.59 5.86
C SER A 15 -2.88 -4.33 4.61
N ARG A 16 -2.86 -5.26 3.64
CA ARG A 16 -3.65 -5.15 2.40
C ARG A 16 -5.15 -5.29 2.66
N GLY A 17 -5.57 -6.13 3.61
CA GLY A 17 -6.95 -6.22 4.05
C GLY A 17 -7.43 -4.90 4.66
N ASN A 18 -6.63 -4.32 5.56
CA ASN A 18 -6.94 -3.04 6.20
C ASN A 18 -7.10 -1.90 5.17
N ILE A 19 -6.10 -1.68 4.30
CA ILE A 19 -6.20 -0.61 3.27
C ILE A 19 -7.38 -0.84 2.32
N SER A 20 -7.71 -2.10 2.01
CA SER A 20 -8.84 -2.44 1.15
C SER A 20 -10.17 -2.05 1.79
N LEU A 21 -10.35 -2.39 3.07
CA LEU A 21 -11.55 -2.03 3.84
C LEU A 21 -11.67 -0.52 4.05
N VAL A 22 -10.55 0.18 4.18
CA VAL A 22 -10.53 1.62 4.37
C VAL A 22 -10.88 2.37 3.09
N LEU A 23 -10.21 2.06 1.98
CA LEU A 23 -10.39 2.79 0.71
C LEU A 23 -11.66 2.37 -0.02
N PHE A 24 -12.02 1.10 -0.01
CA PHE A 24 -13.11 0.55 -0.81
C PHE A 24 -14.34 0.17 0.03
N ARG A 25 -14.50 0.80 1.20
CA ARG A 25 -15.59 0.51 2.16
C ARG A 25 -16.99 0.61 1.55
N LYS A 26 -17.26 1.67 0.77
CA LYS A 26 -18.61 2.03 0.29
C LYS A 26 -19.25 0.91 -0.55
N PRO A 27 -18.56 0.32 -1.54
CA PRO A 27 -19.07 -0.81 -2.32
C PRO A 27 -18.74 -2.18 -1.72
N PHE A 28 -17.99 -2.26 -0.62
CA PHE A 28 -17.67 -3.54 0.01
C PHE A 28 -18.92 -4.12 0.66
N ASN A 29 -19.50 -5.14 0.02
CA ASN A 29 -20.59 -5.93 0.58
C ASN A 29 -20.34 -7.40 0.25
N PRO A 30 -20.35 -8.31 1.26
CA PRO A 30 -20.22 -9.74 1.01
C PRO A 30 -21.42 -10.31 0.23
N PHE A 31 -22.55 -9.60 0.21
CA PHE A 31 -23.73 -9.97 -0.56
C PHE A 31 -23.69 -9.33 -1.95
N PRO A 32 -23.85 -10.13 -3.03
CA PRO A 32 -23.94 -9.62 -4.38
C PRO A 32 -25.03 -8.56 -4.50
N GLY A 33 -24.71 -7.44 -5.13
CA GLY A 33 -25.65 -6.35 -5.39
C GLY A 33 -25.19 -5.50 -6.55
N PRO A 34 -26.05 -4.60 -7.07
CA PRO A 34 -25.77 -3.85 -8.28
C PRO A 34 -24.49 -3.00 -8.19
N ASN A 35 -24.19 -2.46 -7.00
CA ASN A 35 -23.05 -1.57 -6.75
C ASN A 35 -22.03 -2.17 -5.76
N HIS A 36 -21.98 -3.50 -5.64
CA HIS A 36 -21.07 -4.17 -4.73
C HIS A 36 -19.93 -4.86 -5.46
N PHE A 37 -18.75 -4.85 -4.84
CA PHE A 37 -17.65 -5.70 -5.27
C PHE A 37 -16.84 -6.21 -4.09
N ILE A 38 -16.13 -7.31 -4.33
CA ILE A 38 -15.10 -7.84 -3.45
C ILE A 38 -13.73 -7.73 -4.13
N MET A 39 -12.69 -7.53 -3.34
CA MET A 39 -11.31 -7.59 -3.80
C MET A 39 -10.77 -9.01 -3.61
N ILE A 40 -10.30 -9.63 -4.69
CA ILE A 40 -9.70 -10.97 -4.66
C ILE A 40 -8.23 -10.88 -5.03
N LEU A 41 -7.37 -11.44 -4.18
CA LEU A 41 -5.93 -11.53 -4.44
C LEU A 41 -5.67 -12.47 -5.62
N GLY A 42 -5.08 -11.95 -6.70
CA GLY A 42 -4.69 -12.75 -7.88
C GLY A 42 -3.22 -13.16 -7.90
N GLY A 43 -2.43 -12.65 -6.96
CA GLY A 43 -1.02 -12.99 -6.80
C GLY A 43 -0.28 -11.94 -5.98
N ALA A 44 0.70 -12.39 -5.21
CA ALA A 44 1.62 -11.54 -4.48
C ALA A 44 3.05 -12.05 -4.69
N ASN A 45 3.97 -11.13 -4.88
CA ASN A 45 5.40 -11.41 -4.95
C ASN A 45 6.10 -10.57 -3.88
N CYS A 46 7.16 -11.10 -3.29
CA CYS A 46 7.95 -10.41 -2.28
C CYS A 46 9.43 -10.65 -2.56
N VAL A 47 10.24 -9.61 -2.43
CA VAL A 47 11.71 -9.71 -2.46
C VAL A 47 12.26 -9.26 -1.12
N TRP A 48 13.16 -10.05 -0.56
CA TRP A 48 13.87 -9.77 0.68
C TRP A 48 15.24 -9.22 0.33
N ARG A 49 15.57 -8.01 0.81
CA ARG A 49 16.88 -7.38 0.63
C ARG A 49 17.73 -7.45 1.88
N LYS A 50 17.09 -7.37 3.04
CA LYS A 50 17.75 -7.45 4.35
C LYS A 50 16.90 -8.27 5.31
N GLU A 51 17.56 -9.13 6.05
CA GLU A 51 16.92 -9.93 7.09
C GLU A 51 16.43 -9.04 8.26
N ILE A 52 15.26 -9.37 8.80
CA ILE A 52 14.75 -8.80 10.05
C ILE A 52 15.20 -9.71 11.19
N ALA A 53 16.00 -9.17 12.11
CA ALA A 53 16.54 -9.92 13.24
C ALA A 53 15.45 -10.24 14.29
N PRO A 54 15.66 -11.20 15.19
CA PRO A 54 14.71 -11.49 16.27
C PRO A 54 14.49 -10.25 17.13
N TYR A 55 13.23 -9.95 17.44
CA TYR A 55 12.81 -8.76 18.19
C TYR A 55 13.14 -7.41 17.52
N GLU A 56 13.58 -7.40 16.26
CA GLU A 56 13.75 -6.16 15.51
C GLU A 56 12.39 -5.60 15.12
N ALA A 57 12.08 -4.38 15.57
CA ALA A 57 10.85 -3.70 15.23
C ALA A 57 10.86 -3.20 13.77
N TYR A 58 9.75 -3.43 13.08
CA TYR A 58 9.53 -2.99 11.71
C TYR A 58 8.15 -2.39 11.54
N GLU A 59 7.99 -1.58 10.50
CA GLU A 59 6.72 -1.04 10.04
C GLU A 59 6.42 -1.56 8.63
N LEU A 60 5.14 -1.66 8.30
CA LEU A 60 4.67 -2.05 6.98
C LEU A 60 3.94 -0.89 6.33
N TRP A 61 4.55 -0.36 5.27
CA TRP A 61 4.03 0.77 4.51
C TRP A 61 3.40 0.28 3.22
N THR A 62 2.08 0.41 3.09
CA THR A 62 1.31 -0.08 1.94
C THR A 62 0.61 1.07 1.24
N ARG A 63 0.67 1.11 -0.10
CA ARG A 63 -0.05 2.07 -0.93
C ARG A 63 -0.61 1.43 -2.21
N VAL A 64 -1.64 2.06 -2.76
CA VAL A 64 -2.08 1.78 -4.14
C VAL A 64 -1.00 2.35 -5.08
N LEU A 65 -0.44 1.50 -5.94
CA LEU A 65 0.61 1.90 -6.87
C LEU A 65 0.03 2.39 -8.20
N THR A 66 -0.78 1.55 -8.85
CA THR A 66 -1.38 1.80 -10.17
C THR A 66 -2.43 0.72 -10.48
N TRP A 67 -3.08 0.80 -11.63
CA TRP A 67 -4.02 -0.20 -12.14
C TRP A 67 -3.99 -0.32 -13.67
N ASP A 68 -4.41 -1.49 -14.16
CA ASP A 68 -4.76 -1.72 -15.56
C ASP A 68 -6.28 -1.97 -15.72
N GLU A 69 -6.69 -2.53 -16.86
CA GLU A 69 -8.10 -2.82 -17.16
C GLU A 69 -8.73 -3.86 -16.22
N LYS A 70 -7.94 -4.72 -15.58
CA LYS A 70 -8.39 -5.87 -14.79
C LYS A 70 -7.88 -5.86 -13.35
N TRP A 71 -6.66 -5.39 -13.13
CA TRP A 71 -5.91 -5.53 -11.89
C TRP A 71 -5.61 -4.16 -11.28
N ILE A 72 -5.82 -4.06 -9.96
CA ILE A 72 -5.23 -3.01 -9.14
C ILE A 72 -3.98 -3.55 -8.45
N TYR A 73 -2.92 -2.75 -8.42
CA TYR A 73 -1.63 -3.13 -7.86
C TYR A 73 -1.38 -2.38 -6.55
N LEU A 74 -1.11 -3.14 -5.49
CA LEU A 74 -0.65 -2.61 -4.21
C LEU A 74 0.85 -2.87 -4.08
N VAL A 75 1.57 -1.88 -3.58
CA VAL A 75 2.98 -2.03 -3.19
C VAL A 75 3.10 -1.88 -1.68
N SER A 76 3.89 -2.76 -1.07
CA SER A 76 4.12 -2.79 0.37
C SER A 76 5.61 -2.89 0.66
N HIS A 77 6.11 -2.10 1.61
CA HIS A 77 7.50 -2.09 2.04
C HIS A 77 7.61 -2.36 3.53
N PHE A 78 8.43 -3.35 3.90
CA PHE A 78 8.85 -3.58 5.27
C PHE A 78 10.01 -2.64 5.55
N VAL A 79 9.86 -1.75 6.53
CA VAL A 79 10.88 -0.73 6.84
C VAL A 79 11.22 -0.72 8.32
N LYS A 80 12.40 -0.20 8.64
CA LYS A 80 12.82 -0.01 10.02
C LYS A 80 11.85 0.90 10.79
N ALA A 81 11.29 0.40 11.89
CA ALA A 81 10.31 1.11 12.68
C ALA A 81 10.85 2.43 13.25
N GLY A 82 9.99 3.46 13.30
CA GLY A 82 10.30 4.78 13.85
C GLY A 82 11.32 5.59 13.04
N LYS A 83 11.80 5.10 11.90
CA LYS A 83 12.74 5.84 11.06
C LYS A 83 12.05 6.91 10.21
N PHE A 84 10.81 6.65 9.83
CA PHE A 84 9.98 7.57 9.06
C PHE A 84 8.68 7.81 9.81
N VAL A 85 8.28 9.08 9.92
CA VAL A 85 7.05 9.47 10.62
C VAL A 85 6.29 10.42 9.70
N PRO A 86 5.09 10.04 9.23
CA PRO A 86 4.21 10.94 8.50
C PRO A 86 3.94 12.21 9.31
N ARG A 87 3.84 13.34 8.60
CA ARG A 87 3.50 14.62 9.21
C ARG A 87 2.04 14.64 9.65
N GLU A 88 1.18 13.96 8.90
CA GLU A 88 -0.26 13.94 9.13
C GLU A 88 -0.86 12.55 8.85
N TYR A 89 -1.94 12.23 9.58
CA TYR A 89 -2.75 11.03 9.39
C TYR A 89 -4.19 11.42 9.04
N ALA A 90 -4.59 11.24 7.78
CA ALA A 90 -5.88 11.71 7.25
C ALA A 90 -7.10 11.17 8.03
N MET A 91 -7.06 9.89 8.44
CA MET A 91 -8.16 9.22 9.14
C MET A 91 -8.01 9.19 10.66
N GLN A 92 -6.91 9.70 11.20
CA GLN A 92 -6.64 9.77 12.64
C GLN A 92 -6.21 11.20 13.03
N PRO A 93 -7.02 12.23 12.71
CA PRO A 93 -6.68 13.61 13.01
C PRO A 93 -6.55 13.80 14.53
N GLY A 94 -5.46 14.43 14.96
CA GLY A 94 -5.19 14.64 16.40
C GLY A 94 -4.54 13.46 17.11
N SER A 95 -4.33 12.32 16.46
CA SER A 95 -3.25 11.40 16.85
C SER A 95 -1.96 12.16 16.65
N THR A 96 -1.51 12.85 17.71
CA THR A 96 -0.20 13.51 17.74
C THR A 96 0.81 12.45 17.35
N ALA A 97 1.30 12.51 16.11
CA ALA A 97 2.61 11.99 15.77
C ALA A 97 3.49 12.46 16.92
N LYS A 98 3.96 11.52 17.75
CA LYS A 98 4.80 11.84 18.91
C LYS A 98 5.81 12.85 18.37
N LYS A 99 5.78 14.09 18.88
CA LYS A 99 6.81 15.11 18.61
C LYS A 99 8.11 14.61 19.23
N SER A 100 8.63 13.48 18.79
CA SER A 100 9.87 12.90 19.26
C SER A 100 10.96 13.41 18.33
N ARG A 101 11.54 14.54 18.73
CA ARG A 101 12.99 14.78 18.86
C ARG A 101 13.98 14.32 17.78
N SER A 102 13.53 13.91 16.60
CA SER A 102 14.36 13.61 15.45
C SER A 102 14.29 14.77 14.47
N ARG A 103 14.78 15.93 14.92
CA ARG A 103 15.08 17.04 14.02
C ARG A 103 16.17 16.55 13.07
N GLY A 104 15.79 16.29 11.82
CA GLY A 104 16.72 16.11 10.71
C GLY A 104 17.62 14.89 10.83
N ASN A 105 17.15 13.76 10.31
CA ASN A 105 18.04 13.02 9.43
C ASN A 105 17.28 12.90 8.11
N THR A 106 17.56 13.83 7.19
CA THR A 106 17.44 13.54 5.76
C THR A 106 18.28 12.30 5.52
N VAL A 107 17.65 11.14 5.61
CA VAL A 107 18.32 9.88 5.30
C VAL A 107 18.70 10.02 3.84
N ASN A 108 20.00 10.06 3.54
CA ASN A 108 20.55 10.20 2.19
C ASN A 108 20.16 9.06 1.22
N ASP A 109 19.24 8.18 1.62
CA ASP A 109 18.74 7.02 0.89
C ASP A 109 17.66 6.34 1.76
N PRO A 110 16.36 6.65 1.59
CA PRO A 110 15.30 5.98 2.35
C PRO A 110 15.24 4.47 2.06
N GLN A 111 15.68 4.04 0.88
CA GLN A 111 15.64 2.65 0.44
C GLN A 111 16.53 1.74 1.30
N LYS A 112 17.66 2.24 1.85
CA LYS A 112 18.49 1.49 2.83
C LYS A 112 17.77 1.06 4.10
N ALA A 113 16.61 1.62 4.41
CA ALA A 113 15.81 1.17 5.55
C ALA A 113 14.78 0.09 5.22
N VAL A 114 14.64 -0.28 3.96
CA VAL A 114 13.67 -1.27 3.51
C VAL A 114 14.28 -2.66 3.65
N PHE A 115 13.64 -3.52 4.45
CA PHE A 115 14.00 -4.92 4.61
C PHE A 115 13.52 -5.77 3.43
N ALA A 116 12.27 -5.56 3.03
CA ALA A 116 11.60 -6.32 1.98
C ALA A 116 10.58 -5.45 1.25
N SER A 117 10.34 -5.77 -0.01
CA SER A 117 9.33 -5.09 -0.85
C SER A 117 8.42 -6.12 -1.50
N SER A 118 7.13 -5.81 -1.57
CA SER A 118 6.12 -6.70 -2.13
C SER A 118 5.22 -5.95 -3.10
N ILE A 119 4.82 -6.65 -4.17
CA ILE A 119 3.76 -6.23 -5.08
C ILE A 119 2.68 -7.29 -5.07
N ALA A 120 1.44 -6.84 -4.87
CA ALA A 120 0.26 -7.68 -4.95
C ALA A 120 -0.71 -7.13 -6.00
N ARG A 121 -1.35 -8.03 -6.75
CA ARG A 121 -2.40 -7.70 -7.72
C ARG A 121 -3.74 -8.20 -7.23
N TYR A 122 -4.75 -7.34 -7.28
CA TYR A 122 -6.12 -7.65 -6.89
C TYR A 122 -7.07 -7.45 -8.07
N VAL A 123 -8.09 -8.29 -8.15
CA VAL A 123 -9.20 -8.13 -9.09
C VAL A 123 -10.46 -7.77 -8.31
N PHE A 124 -11.21 -6.79 -8.81
CA PHE A 124 -12.53 -6.50 -8.28
C PHE A 124 -13.57 -7.41 -8.94
N LYS A 125 -14.39 -8.06 -8.11
CA LYS A 125 -15.43 -9.01 -8.55
C LYS A 125 -16.79 -8.64 -8.01
N ASN A 126 -17.80 -8.64 -8.88
CA ASN A 126 -19.21 -8.66 -8.51
C ASN A 126 -19.79 -9.99 -8.99
N GLY A 127 -19.86 -10.97 -8.08
CA GLY A 127 -20.14 -12.36 -8.43
C GLY A 127 -19.12 -12.90 -9.44
N ARG A 128 -19.58 -13.34 -10.63
CA ARG A 128 -18.70 -13.82 -11.71
C ARG A 128 -18.12 -12.70 -12.58
N LYS A 129 -18.66 -11.47 -12.49
CA LYS A 129 -18.25 -10.35 -13.33
C LYS A 129 -17.01 -9.67 -12.74
N THR A 130 -16.04 -9.37 -13.60
CA THR A 130 -14.90 -8.51 -13.25
C THR A 130 -15.33 -7.05 -13.34
N VAL A 131 -15.03 -6.26 -12.32
CA VAL A 131 -15.23 -4.81 -12.32
C VAL A 131 -13.88 -4.16 -12.64
N PRO A 132 -13.79 -3.25 -13.65
CA PRO A 132 -12.56 -2.52 -13.92
C PRO A 132 -12.13 -1.68 -12.71
N PRO A 133 -10.83 -1.64 -12.37
CA PRO A 133 -10.31 -0.84 -11.25
C PRO A 133 -10.69 0.64 -11.30
N GLU A 134 -10.65 1.25 -12.48
CA GLU A 134 -11.04 2.65 -12.66
C GLU A 134 -12.48 2.92 -12.20
N LYS A 135 -13.42 2.04 -12.58
CA LYS A 135 -14.81 2.12 -12.14
C LYS A 135 -14.92 1.97 -10.62
N ALA A 136 -14.18 1.04 -10.02
CA ALA A 136 -14.17 0.84 -8.58
C ALA A 136 -13.63 2.06 -7.82
N LEU A 137 -12.57 2.70 -8.33
CA LEU A 137 -12.00 3.92 -7.77
C LEU A 137 -12.98 5.10 -7.87
N LEU A 138 -13.64 5.25 -9.01
CA LEU A 138 -14.67 6.27 -9.22
C LEU A 138 -15.84 6.10 -8.26
N GLU A 139 -16.39 4.90 -8.12
CA GLU A 139 -17.50 4.59 -7.21
C GLU A 139 -17.14 4.85 -5.73
N CYS A 140 -15.87 4.70 -5.37
CA CYS A 140 -15.38 5.01 -4.03
C CYS A 140 -15.14 6.52 -3.80
N GLY A 141 -15.12 7.33 -4.87
CA GLY A 141 -14.73 8.74 -4.82
C GLY A 141 -13.23 8.93 -4.62
N LEU A 142 -12.42 8.02 -5.16
CA LEU A 142 -10.95 8.05 -5.08
C LEU A 142 -10.30 8.64 -6.33
N LEU A 143 -11.08 8.94 -7.37
CA LEU A 143 -10.64 9.70 -8.53
C LEU A 143 -11.06 11.17 -8.38
N PRO A 144 -10.21 12.13 -8.77
CA PRO A 144 -10.55 13.54 -8.75
C PRO A 144 -11.63 13.85 -9.79
N GLY A 145 -12.42 14.88 -9.52
CA GLY A 145 -13.42 15.40 -10.48
C GLY A 145 -12.85 16.44 -11.44
N ASP A 146 -11.69 17.03 -11.11
CA ASP A 146 -11.01 18.01 -11.94
C ASP A 146 -10.22 17.33 -13.08
N GLU A 147 -10.31 17.87 -14.29
CA GLU A 147 -9.71 17.28 -15.49
C GLU A 147 -8.17 17.32 -15.46
N ALA A 148 -7.57 18.38 -14.88
CA ALA A 148 -6.13 18.48 -14.77
C ALA A 148 -5.58 17.50 -13.73
N GLU A 149 -6.25 17.35 -12.58
CA GLU A 149 -5.91 16.31 -11.60
C GLU A 149 -6.07 14.90 -12.16
N LEU A 150 -7.13 14.65 -12.94
CA LEU A 150 -7.35 13.36 -13.58
C LEU A 150 -6.25 13.03 -14.60
N ALA A 151 -5.83 14.00 -15.40
CA ALA A 151 -4.73 13.84 -16.35
C ALA A 151 -3.40 13.52 -15.64
N GLU A 152 -3.15 14.11 -14.46
CA GLU A 152 -1.99 13.79 -13.64
C GLU A 152 -2.05 12.37 -13.07
N VAL A 153 -3.22 11.96 -12.58
CA VAL A 153 -3.45 10.58 -12.11
C VAL A 153 -3.21 9.58 -13.24
N GLU A 154 -3.69 9.85 -14.45
CA GLU A 154 -3.49 9.00 -15.62
C GLU A 154 -2.01 8.92 -16.02
N ARG A 155 -1.28 10.04 -15.97
CA ARG A 155 0.16 10.08 -16.21
C ARG A 155 0.91 9.19 -15.21
N LEU A 156 0.59 9.28 -13.92
CA LEU A 156 1.18 8.45 -12.87
C LEU A 156 0.81 6.98 -13.03
N ARG A 157 -0.45 6.69 -13.40
CA ARG A 157 -0.93 5.33 -13.66
C ARG A 157 -0.07 4.65 -14.73
N LEU A 158 0.10 5.30 -15.88
CA LEU A 158 0.89 4.79 -17.00
C LEU A 158 2.38 4.67 -16.65
N LYS A 159 2.94 5.67 -15.96
CA LYS A 159 4.34 5.66 -15.50
C LYS A 159 4.65 4.43 -14.65
N TRP A 160 3.80 4.11 -13.68
CA TRP A 160 4.07 3.03 -12.73
C TRP A 160 3.63 1.65 -13.17
N LEU A 161 2.90 1.55 -14.29
CA LEU A 161 2.35 0.28 -14.77
C LEU A 161 3.44 -0.75 -15.11
N SER A 162 4.54 -0.32 -15.75
CA SER A 162 5.65 -1.22 -16.06
C SER A 162 6.34 -1.76 -14.80
N VAL A 163 6.45 -0.92 -13.76
CA VAL A 163 7.04 -1.31 -12.47
C VAL A 163 6.10 -2.27 -11.74
N ALA A 164 4.80 -1.99 -11.73
CA ALA A 164 3.79 -2.84 -11.10
C ALA A 164 3.68 -4.23 -11.74
N GLN A 165 3.87 -4.31 -13.05
CA GLN A 165 3.94 -5.55 -13.82
C GLN A 165 5.32 -6.24 -13.73
N LEU A 166 6.24 -5.72 -12.91
CA LEU A 166 7.61 -6.21 -12.75
C LEU A 166 8.44 -6.22 -14.04
N LYS A 167 8.04 -5.48 -15.08
CA LYS A 167 8.79 -5.35 -16.34
C LYS A 167 10.06 -4.52 -16.15
N SER A 168 10.03 -3.57 -15.23
CA SER A 168 11.18 -2.72 -14.87
C SER A 168 12.10 -3.34 -13.80
N GLY A 169 11.82 -4.57 -13.35
CA GLY A 169 12.62 -5.26 -12.34
C GLY A 169 12.36 -4.81 -10.89
N TRP A 170 12.97 -5.51 -9.93
CA TRP A 170 12.78 -5.30 -8.49
C TRP A 170 13.51 -4.09 -7.91
N ASP A 171 14.52 -3.57 -8.60
CA ASP A 171 15.19 -2.34 -8.21
C ASP A 171 14.25 -1.13 -8.36
N ALA A 172 13.53 -1.06 -9.48
CA ALA A 172 12.49 -0.05 -9.67
C ALA A 172 11.40 -0.12 -8.58
N VAL A 173 11.00 -1.34 -8.17
CA VAL A 173 10.02 -1.51 -7.07
C VAL A 173 10.57 -0.99 -5.75
N HIS A 174 11.85 -1.24 -5.47
CA HIS A 174 12.48 -0.79 -4.24
C HIS A 174 12.61 0.74 -4.19
N GLU A 175 12.91 1.36 -5.33
CA GLU A 175 12.96 2.82 -5.50
C GLU A 175 11.61 3.50 -5.26
N LEU A 176 10.49 2.77 -5.39
CA LEU A 176 9.15 3.28 -5.05
C LEU A 176 8.96 3.63 -3.57
N PHE A 177 9.87 3.25 -2.68
CA PHE A 177 9.72 3.62 -1.28
C PHE A 177 10.02 5.10 -1.07
N GLU A 178 8.95 5.88 -0.91
CA GLU A 178 8.98 7.31 -0.61
C GLU A 178 8.18 7.56 0.67
N PRO A 179 8.83 7.96 1.78
CA PRO A 179 8.11 8.32 3.00
C PRO A 179 7.39 9.67 2.76
N GLY A 180 6.10 9.61 2.45
CA GLY A 180 5.28 10.79 2.19
C GLY A 180 4.96 11.60 3.45
N GLU A 181 4.53 12.86 3.26
CA GLU A 181 4.08 13.72 4.37
C GLU A 181 2.73 13.28 4.95
N LEU A 182 1.82 12.78 4.10
CA LEU A 182 0.48 12.36 4.48
C LEU A 182 0.38 10.84 4.44
N ALA A 183 -0.01 10.25 5.57
CA ALA A 183 -0.44 8.87 5.63
C ALA A 183 -1.97 8.80 5.80
N LEU A 184 -2.58 7.73 5.29
CA LEU A 184 -4.01 7.51 5.46
C LEU A 184 -4.37 7.28 6.94
N GLY A 185 -3.56 6.51 7.64
CA GLY A 185 -3.74 6.16 9.05
C GLY A 185 -2.66 5.17 9.48
N GLN A 186 -2.49 5.00 10.79
CA GLN A 186 -1.65 3.96 11.36
C GLN A 186 -2.50 2.83 11.92
N TYR A 187 -2.13 1.59 11.59
CA TYR A 187 -2.65 0.40 12.24
C TYR A 187 -1.54 -0.24 13.07
N THR A 188 -1.80 -0.40 14.36
CA THR A 188 -0.92 -1.11 15.29
C THR A 188 -1.71 -2.28 15.85
N ASP A 189 -1.15 -3.49 15.84
CA ASP A 189 -1.75 -4.59 16.58
C ASP A 189 -1.85 -4.23 18.06
N LEU A 190 -2.97 -4.61 18.68
CA LEU A 190 -3.44 -4.17 20.00
C LEU A 190 -2.42 -4.32 21.15
N TRP A 191 -1.35 -5.08 20.94
CA TRP A 191 -0.33 -5.41 21.93
C TRP A 191 0.89 -4.45 21.93
N TRP A 192 1.01 -3.54 20.96
CA TRP A 192 2.11 -2.57 20.88
C TRP A 192 1.58 -1.14 20.77
N ARG A 193 1.35 -0.49 21.92
CA ARG A 193 1.05 0.95 22.05
C ARG A 193 2.20 1.70 22.73
#